data_AF-A0A0V0R6M8-F1
#
_entry.id   AF-A0A0V0R6M8-F1
#
_cell.length_a   1.000
_cell.length_b   1.000
_cell.length_c   1.000
_cell.angle_alpha   90.00
_cell.angle_beta   90.00
_cell.angle_gamma   90.00
#
_symmetry.space_group_name_H-M   'P 1'
#
loop_
_entity.id
_entity.type
_entity.pdbx_description
1 polymer ?
#
loop_
_entity_poly.entity_id
_entity_poly.type
_entity_poly.pdbx_seq_one_letter_code
_entity_poly.pdbx_strand_id
1 'polypeptide(L)'
;MKSKRIRSRSESEEEEQDQVCKINRNNINLCEEQFFTKLINLMKQGYQQNNQHENKKKITKQIQKNKEYILKQEEDEDQENLKDCLENFNQDKNKQTKSLKKIFTSINSSNNQKGSQNIEVKEEELENQCQKPQEQQEEKKEDQIIKKEEENDEYLQNDQLQQQQEEENLAKDEFKQENGHEDQFYQLQDSGLVLNQRDIETQNHRKYLVHNSLQEHQDMDNLFEQLLNATKNGNNQNQQNQSKNIDQRLDNNEEFIQKFVEDEENGVESEDELEFRRNVGQENLQNQNKNLNKLKKKKLLIQNLRQYIQEREGKLVTPLNTLVQNDINAFTVFSLQCQQNHIWDTSLKILANFWCPRCQEKFQHVQNYVKRLGGKVLSKCLLNIMDFECSRGHIFQLTLKEYADNWCQQCYQDILNNFDMGDEENDYAQAIKESSKKQAEDFIKKNGTLFSLQNDLEKFACAIYIYEVPDSIYYNFLKSLSKEDLKKHRSRMHKNIHPDLNRHPYARQAFLKFQEIIEKFI
;
A
#
# COMPACT_ATOMS: atom_id res chain seq x y z
N MET A 1 -45.47 48.66 -5.44
CA MET A 1 -45.39 47.19 -5.19
C MET A 1 -44.03 46.88 -4.56
N LYS A 2 -43.96 46.06 -3.51
CA LYS A 2 -42.72 45.51 -2.93
C LYS A 2 -42.94 44.01 -2.70
N SER A 3 -42.07 43.15 -3.23
CA SER A 3 -42.24 41.70 -3.13
C SER A 3 -41.22 41.12 -2.14
N LYS A 4 -41.68 40.69 -0.96
CA LYS A 4 -40.87 39.89 -0.02
C LYS A 4 -40.91 38.44 -0.46
N ARG A 5 -39.76 37.82 -0.77
CA ARG A 5 -39.64 36.36 -0.83
C ARG A 5 -39.20 35.86 0.55
N ILE A 6 -40.04 35.03 1.15
CA ILE A 6 -39.71 34.25 2.35
C ILE A 6 -39.06 32.95 1.87
N ARG A 7 -37.99 32.52 2.55
CA ARG A 7 -37.45 31.15 2.48
C ARG A 7 -37.11 30.70 3.90
N SER A 8 -38.03 29.98 4.49
CA SER A 8 -37.80 29.11 5.65
C SER A 8 -37.85 27.68 5.14
N ARG A 9 -36.72 26.97 5.16
CA ARG A 9 -36.66 25.53 4.93
C ARG A 9 -36.33 24.88 6.28
N SER A 10 -37.02 23.81 6.64
CA SER A 10 -36.99 23.23 7.98
C SER A 10 -35.80 22.30 8.17
N GLU A 11 -35.13 22.44 9.33
CA GLU A 11 -33.94 21.68 9.74
C GLU A 11 -34.18 20.15 9.75
N SER A 12 -35.44 19.73 9.91
CA SER A 12 -35.87 18.33 9.85
C SER A 12 -35.56 17.61 8.52
N GLU A 13 -35.36 18.33 7.40
CA GLU A 13 -34.98 17.70 6.13
C GLU A 13 -33.49 17.31 6.05
N GLU A 14 -32.64 17.82 6.95
CA GLU A 14 -31.20 17.52 6.97
C GLU A 14 -30.86 16.34 7.88
N GLU A 15 -31.54 16.19 9.04
CA GLU A 15 -31.32 15.05 9.94
C GLU A 15 -31.66 13.69 9.30
N GLU A 16 -32.75 13.60 8.53
CA GLU A 16 -33.11 12.35 7.83
C GLU A 16 -32.07 11.96 6.77
N GLN A 17 -31.51 12.94 6.04
CA GLN A 17 -30.49 12.68 5.02
C GLN A 17 -29.18 12.18 5.64
N ASP A 18 -28.77 12.73 6.79
CA ASP A 18 -27.55 12.30 7.47
C ASP A 18 -27.68 10.90 8.11
N GLN A 19 -28.88 10.51 8.57
CA GLN A 19 -29.16 9.13 8.99
C GLN A 19 -29.09 8.13 7.82
N VAL A 20 -29.70 8.45 6.66
CA VAL A 20 -29.63 7.61 5.45
C VAL A 20 -28.19 7.44 4.96
N CYS A 21 -27.36 8.50 5.04
CA CYS A 21 -25.94 8.43 4.72
C CYS A 21 -25.16 7.48 5.65
N LYS A 22 -25.45 7.49 6.96
CA LYS A 22 -24.78 6.62 7.94
C LYS A 22 -25.13 5.14 7.74
N ILE A 23 -26.40 4.83 7.43
CA ILE A 23 -26.85 3.44 7.17
C ILE A 23 -26.17 2.85 5.92
N ASN A 24 -26.10 3.61 4.82
CA ASN A 24 -25.45 3.15 3.59
C ASN A 24 -23.95 2.89 3.77
N ARG A 25 -23.23 3.73 4.52
CA ARG A 25 -21.78 3.55 4.77
C ARG A 25 -21.47 2.23 5.50
N ASN A 26 -22.30 1.83 6.46
CA ASN A 26 -22.09 0.58 7.21
C ASN A 26 -22.33 -0.67 6.35
N ASN A 27 -23.34 -0.65 5.47
CA ASN A 27 -23.61 -1.77 4.55
C ASN A 27 -22.48 -1.99 3.52
N ILE A 28 -21.83 -0.91 3.07
CA ILE A 28 -20.67 -1.01 2.15
C ILE A 28 -19.49 -1.69 2.85
N ASN A 29 -19.13 -1.25 4.06
CA ASN A 29 -18.03 -1.84 4.84
C ASN A 29 -18.18 -3.35 5.06
N LEU A 30 -19.40 -3.81 5.39
CA LEU A 30 -19.67 -5.23 5.63
C LEU A 30 -19.56 -6.07 4.33
N CYS A 31 -19.80 -5.47 3.17
CA CYS A 31 -19.67 -6.12 1.88
C CYS A 31 -18.20 -6.30 1.46
N GLU A 32 -17.33 -5.33 1.73
CA GLU A 32 -15.89 -5.40 1.40
C GLU A 32 -15.21 -6.61 2.06
N GLU A 33 -15.34 -6.79 3.38
CA GLU A 33 -14.69 -7.90 4.10
C GLU A 33 -15.23 -9.27 3.66
N GLN A 34 -16.53 -9.37 3.38
CA GLN A 34 -17.14 -10.60 2.86
C GLN A 34 -16.67 -10.91 1.44
N PHE A 35 -16.53 -9.91 0.57
CA PHE A 35 -15.98 -10.07 -0.77
C PHE A 35 -14.52 -10.54 -0.73
N PHE A 36 -13.65 -9.86 0.02
CA PHE A 36 -12.25 -10.26 0.15
C PHE A 36 -12.10 -11.65 0.77
N THR A 37 -12.83 -11.96 1.84
CA THR A 37 -12.83 -13.30 2.45
C THR A 37 -13.27 -14.37 1.46
N LYS A 38 -14.31 -14.12 0.67
CA LYS A 38 -14.82 -15.05 -0.35
C LYS A 38 -13.84 -15.22 -1.52
N LEU A 39 -13.21 -14.15 -1.98
CA LEU A 39 -12.19 -14.17 -3.04
C LEU A 39 -10.93 -14.93 -2.58
N ILE A 40 -10.43 -14.63 -1.38
CA ILE A 40 -9.29 -15.32 -0.76
C ILE A 40 -9.60 -16.80 -0.55
N ASN A 41 -10.81 -17.15 -0.10
CA ASN A 41 -11.20 -18.55 0.08
C ASN A 41 -11.33 -19.30 -1.24
N LEU A 42 -11.84 -18.67 -2.31
CA LEU A 42 -11.85 -19.27 -3.66
C LEU A 42 -10.43 -19.48 -4.20
N MET A 43 -9.51 -18.53 -3.98
CA MET A 43 -8.09 -18.71 -4.33
C MET A 43 -7.42 -19.81 -3.50
N LYS A 44 -7.66 -19.87 -2.19
CA LYS A 44 -7.17 -20.94 -1.31
C LYS A 44 -7.70 -22.31 -1.73
N GLN A 45 -8.98 -22.44 -2.07
CA GLN A 45 -9.58 -23.69 -2.54
C GLN A 45 -8.95 -24.15 -3.87
N GLY A 46 -8.77 -23.25 -4.84
CA GLY A 46 -8.08 -23.57 -6.09
C GLY A 46 -6.63 -23.99 -5.88
N TYR A 47 -5.91 -23.32 -4.98
CA TYR A 47 -4.54 -23.68 -4.60
C TYR A 47 -4.46 -25.04 -3.87
N GLN A 48 -5.38 -25.31 -2.93
CA GLN A 48 -5.49 -26.59 -2.24
C GLN A 48 -5.82 -27.74 -3.20
N GLN A 49 -6.74 -27.55 -4.16
CA GLN A 49 -7.06 -28.56 -5.18
C GLN A 49 -5.85 -28.86 -6.08
N ASN A 50 -5.08 -27.84 -6.48
CA ASN A 50 -3.84 -28.02 -7.22
C ASN A 50 -2.77 -28.76 -6.39
N ASN A 51 -2.57 -28.40 -5.12
CA ASN A 51 -1.62 -29.08 -4.24
C ASN A 51 -2.05 -30.52 -3.90
N GLN A 52 -3.34 -30.80 -3.76
CA GLN A 52 -3.86 -32.17 -3.63
C GLN A 52 -3.61 -32.99 -4.90
N HIS A 53 -3.77 -32.39 -6.09
CA HIS A 53 -3.47 -33.05 -7.37
C HIS A 53 -1.97 -33.30 -7.57
N GLU A 54 -1.10 -32.35 -7.19
CA GLU A 54 0.36 -32.52 -7.12
C GLU A 54 0.76 -33.63 -6.14
N ASN A 55 0.22 -33.61 -4.92
CA ASN A 55 0.55 -34.60 -3.90
C ASN A 55 0.02 -35.99 -4.29
N LYS A 56 -1.16 -36.09 -4.91
CA LYS A 56 -1.64 -37.34 -5.51
C LYS A 56 -0.68 -37.84 -6.60
N LYS A 57 -0.19 -36.97 -7.50
CA LYS A 57 0.82 -37.34 -8.51
C LYS A 57 2.16 -37.78 -7.88
N LYS A 58 2.62 -37.13 -6.81
CA LYS A 58 3.84 -37.51 -6.06
C LYS A 58 3.66 -38.87 -5.37
N ILE A 59 2.53 -39.09 -4.70
CA ILE A 59 2.16 -40.35 -4.06
C ILE A 59 2.04 -41.48 -5.10
N THR A 60 1.35 -41.28 -6.23
CA THR A 60 1.27 -42.28 -7.31
C THR A 60 2.66 -42.63 -7.87
N LYS A 61 3.53 -41.64 -8.09
CA LYS A 61 4.93 -41.90 -8.51
C LYS A 61 5.73 -42.67 -7.44
N GLN A 62 5.51 -42.40 -6.16
CA GLN A 62 6.20 -43.12 -5.08
C GLN A 62 5.66 -44.53 -4.90
N ILE A 63 4.35 -44.75 -5.02
CA ILE A 63 3.73 -46.09 -5.02
C ILE A 63 4.29 -46.92 -6.19
N GLN A 64 4.39 -46.32 -7.38
CA GLN A 64 4.97 -46.98 -8.55
C GLN A 64 6.43 -47.39 -8.30
N LYS A 65 7.27 -46.47 -7.80
CA LYS A 65 8.66 -46.78 -7.41
C LYS A 65 8.77 -47.86 -6.33
N ASN A 66 7.90 -47.82 -5.33
CA ASN A 66 7.89 -48.83 -4.27
C ASN A 66 7.48 -50.19 -4.82
N LYS A 67 6.55 -50.24 -5.79
CA LYS A 67 6.14 -51.48 -6.46
C LYS A 67 7.24 -52.05 -7.35
N GLU A 68 7.96 -51.21 -8.07
CA GLU A 68 9.17 -51.57 -8.83
C GLU A 68 10.28 -52.09 -7.91
N TYR A 69 10.44 -51.50 -6.72
CA TYR A 69 11.40 -51.96 -5.71
C TYR A 69 11.00 -53.30 -5.07
N ILE A 70 9.72 -53.50 -4.74
CA ILE A 70 9.21 -54.77 -4.18
C ILE A 70 9.36 -55.91 -5.19
N LEU A 71 8.94 -55.71 -6.45
CA LEU A 71 9.13 -56.70 -7.52
C LEU A 71 10.60 -57.09 -7.68
N LYS A 72 11.51 -56.12 -7.56
CA LYS A 72 12.94 -56.41 -7.59
C LYS A 72 13.43 -57.15 -6.33
N GLN A 73 12.92 -56.84 -5.15
CA GLN A 73 13.25 -57.61 -3.95
C GLN A 73 12.71 -59.05 -4.04
N GLU A 74 11.55 -59.28 -4.64
CA GLU A 74 11.03 -60.62 -4.92
C GLU A 74 11.96 -61.37 -5.91
N GLU A 75 12.44 -60.71 -6.98
CA GLU A 75 13.44 -61.28 -7.91
C GLU A 75 14.82 -61.54 -7.26
N ASP A 76 15.28 -60.69 -6.35
CA ASP A 76 16.56 -60.83 -5.64
C ASP A 76 16.46 -61.89 -4.51
N GLU A 77 15.33 -61.96 -3.78
CA GLU A 77 15.08 -62.97 -2.75
C GLU A 77 14.88 -64.37 -3.35
N ASP A 78 14.19 -64.53 -4.48
CA ASP A 78 14.11 -65.83 -5.16
C ASP A 78 15.50 -66.32 -5.61
N GLN A 79 16.39 -65.41 -6.04
CA GLN A 79 17.78 -65.74 -6.37
C GLN A 79 18.63 -66.07 -5.14
N GLU A 80 18.46 -65.35 -4.02
CA GLU A 80 19.20 -65.64 -2.79
C GLU A 80 18.71 -66.95 -2.15
N ASN A 81 17.41 -67.22 -2.11
CA ASN A 81 16.86 -68.50 -1.69
C ASN A 81 17.34 -69.67 -2.57
N LEU A 82 17.40 -69.50 -3.89
CA LEU A 82 17.95 -70.49 -4.81
C LEU A 82 19.44 -70.76 -4.55
N LYS A 83 20.21 -69.69 -4.28
CA LYS A 83 21.64 -69.77 -3.93
C LYS A 83 21.85 -70.44 -2.58
N ASP A 84 21.05 -70.13 -1.56
CA ASP A 84 21.12 -70.77 -0.24
C ASP A 84 20.67 -72.23 -0.30
N CYS A 85 19.73 -72.59 -1.16
CA CYS A 85 19.41 -74.00 -1.45
C CYS A 85 20.61 -74.73 -2.08
N LEU A 86 21.32 -74.09 -3.03
CA LEU A 86 22.54 -74.61 -3.64
C LEU A 86 23.70 -74.72 -2.64
N GLU A 87 23.89 -73.72 -1.78
CA GLU A 87 24.92 -73.77 -0.73
C GLU A 87 24.59 -74.81 0.33
N ASN A 88 23.35 -74.90 0.82
CA ASN A 88 22.94 -75.93 1.78
C ASN A 88 23.06 -77.35 1.19
N PHE A 89 22.68 -77.56 -0.07
CA PHE A 89 22.89 -78.83 -0.77
C PHE A 89 24.38 -79.22 -0.84
N ASN A 90 25.26 -78.26 -1.17
CA ASN A 90 26.70 -78.48 -1.17
C ASN A 90 27.29 -78.63 0.25
N GLN A 91 26.76 -77.92 1.24
CA GLN A 91 27.14 -78.07 2.64
C GLN A 91 26.75 -79.44 3.17
N ASP A 92 25.57 -79.97 2.85
CA ASP A 92 25.13 -81.29 3.31
C ASP A 92 25.90 -82.42 2.62
N LYS A 93 26.21 -82.28 1.32
CA LYS A 93 27.18 -83.13 0.63
C LYS A 93 28.57 -83.11 1.31
N ASN A 94 29.00 -81.95 1.80
CA ASN A 94 30.22 -81.79 2.58
C ASN A 94 30.10 -82.29 4.05
N LYS A 95 28.93 -82.21 4.68
CA LYS A 95 28.66 -82.77 6.02
C LYS A 95 28.61 -84.28 5.96
N GLN A 96 27.95 -84.89 4.98
CA GLN A 96 27.94 -86.34 4.77
C GLN A 96 29.36 -86.89 4.57
N THR A 97 30.15 -86.28 3.68
CA THR A 97 31.56 -86.70 3.47
C THR A 97 32.47 -86.41 4.68
N LYS A 98 32.23 -85.34 5.45
CA LYS A 98 32.92 -85.10 6.74
C LYS A 98 32.47 -86.07 7.84
N SER A 99 31.22 -86.49 7.88
CA SER A 99 30.68 -87.47 8.83
C SER A 99 31.21 -88.87 8.56
N LEU A 100 31.29 -89.28 7.29
CA LEU A 100 31.99 -90.50 6.89
C LEU A 100 33.46 -90.47 7.35
N LYS A 101 34.16 -89.34 7.15
CA LYS A 101 35.54 -89.14 7.67
C LYS A 101 35.63 -89.09 9.19
N LYS A 102 34.63 -88.56 9.90
CA LYS A 102 34.60 -88.51 11.38
C LYS A 102 34.27 -89.87 11.99
N ILE A 103 33.41 -90.69 11.39
CA ILE A 103 33.25 -92.09 11.80
C ILE A 103 34.59 -92.81 11.67
N PHE A 104 35.33 -92.56 10.57
CA PHE A 104 36.66 -93.10 10.33
C PHE A 104 37.74 -92.66 11.34
N THR A 105 37.57 -91.55 12.07
CA THR A 105 38.57 -91.05 13.04
C THR A 105 38.12 -91.08 14.50
N SER A 106 36.83 -90.99 14.80
CA SER A 106 36.29 -91.12 16.17
C SER A 106 36.38 -92.55 16.72
N ILE A 107 36.64 -93.55 15.86
CA ILE A 107 37.07 -94.89 16.26
C ILE A 107 38.42 -94.86 17.02
N ASN A 108 39.22 -93.78 16.92
CA ASN A 108 40.61 -93.76 17.40
C ASN A 108 40.88 -92.93 18.69
N SER A 109 39.95 -92.13 19.25
CA SER A 109 40.27 -91.23 20.40
C SER A 109 39.09 -90.70 21.25
N SER A 110 39.18 -90.72 22.60
CA SER A 110 38.35 -89.95 23.58
C SER A 110 38.82 -90.07 25.07
N ASN A 111 38.81 -88.98 25.89
CA ASN A 111 38.72 -88.90 27.40
C ASN A 111 38.94 -87.46 28.07
N ASN A 112 38.01 -86.90 28.93
CA ASN A 112 38.09 -85.79 30.01
C ASN A 112 38.24 -84.23 29.67
N GLN A 113 38.04 -83.12 30.49
CA GLN A 113 37.31 -82.68 31.76
C GLN A 113 37.03 -81.09 31.95
N LYS A 114 36.99 -80.41 33.15
CA LYS A 114 36.23 -79.10 33.48
C LYS A 114 36.68 -78.10 34.68
N GLY A 115 36.16 -76.81 34.83
CA GLY A 115 36.26 -75.79 36.01
C GLY A 115 35.63 -74.30 35.91
N SER A 116 35.45 -73.39 36.97
CA SER A 116 34.86 -71.94 36.96
C SER A 116 34.76 -71.00 38.29
N GLN A 117 34.40 -69.64 38.21
CA GLN A 117 33.76 -68.58 39.19
C GLN A 117 34.54 -67.65 40.25
N ASN A 118 34.15 -66.47 40.92
CA ASN A 118 33.18 -65.25 40.85
C ASN A 118 33.28 -64.08 42.00
N ILE A 119 32.56 -62.88 41.96
CA ILE A 119 32.11 -61.74 42.96
C ILE A 119 33.06 -60.63 43.66
N GLU A 120 32.77 -59.42 44.33
CA GLU A 120 31.63 -58.49 44.85
C GLU A 120 31.92 -56.90 45.16
N VAL A 121 31.21 -56.07 46.03
CA VAL A 121 31.12 -54.50 46.11
C VAL A 121 30.69 -53.68 47.46
N LYS A 122 30.95 -52.31 47.69
CA LYS A 122 30.22 -51.23 48.59
C LYS A 122 30.75 -49.70 48.83
N GLU A 123 30.24 -48.84 49.80
CA GLU A 123 30.11 -47.29 49.85
C GLU A 123 30.04 -46.44 51.26
N GLU A 124 30.11 -45.04 51.31
CA GLU A 124 29.52 -43.95 52.28
C GLU A 124 30.31 -42.99 53.35
N GLU A 125 29.77 -41.74 53.71
CA GLU A 125 29.76 -40.87 55.02
C GLU A 125 30.31 -39.35 55.26
N LEU A 126 29.61 -38.51 56.12
CA LEU A 126 29.96 -37.36 57.11
C LEU A 126 29.84 -35.76 56.93
N GLU A 127 29.77 -34.94 58.06
CA GLU A 127 29.23 -33.52 58.19
C GLU A 127 29.77 -32.54 59.36
N ASN A 128 29.52 -31.18 59.31
CA ASN A 128 29.33 -30.09 60.38
C ASN A 128 30.38 -28.98 60.83
N GLN A 129 29.98 -27.66 60.88
CA GLN A 129 30.04 -26.67 62.05
C GLN A 129 29.87 -25.11 61.79
N CYS A 130 29.25 -24.40 62.77
CA CYS A 130 29.43 -22.99 63.25
C CYS A 130 28.98 -21.69 62.49
N GLN A 131 28.88 -20.57 63.26
CA GLN A 131 28.47 -19.17 62.91
C GLN A 131 29.16 -18.16 63.89
N LYS A 132 29.00 -16.82 63.97
CA LYS A 132 28.27 -15.71 63.27
C LYS A 132 28.97 -14.35 63.63
N PRO A 133 28.91 -13.26 62.83
CA PRO A 133 28.00 -12.11 63.11
C PRO A 133 27.50 -11.36 61.85
N GLN A 134 26.50 -10.45 61.96
CA GLN A 134 25.84 -9.83 60.77
C GLN A 134 25.84 -8.30 60.65
N GLU A 135 25.73 -7.49 61.71
CA GLU A 135 25.37 -6.06 61.59
C GLU A 135 26.41 -5.22 60.82
N GLN A 136 27.70 -5.53 60.92
CA GLN A 136 28.77 -4.83 60.16
C GLN A 136 28.81 -5.17 58.65
N GLN A 137 27.85 -5.96 58.14
CA GLN A 137 27.71 -6.26 56.72
C GLN A 137 26.59 -5.48 56.02
N GLU A 138 25.81 -4.66 56.74
CA GLU A 138 24.63 -4.00 56.17
C GLU A 138 24.92 -2.53 55.80
N GLU A 139 25.54 -1.74 56.68
CA GLU A 139 26.11 -0.41 56.32
C GLU A 139 27.02 -0.50 55.09
N LYS A 140 27.89 -1.53 55.05
CA LYS A 140 28.82 -1.78 53.91
C LYS A 140 28.14 -2.22 52.62
N LYS A 141 26.84 -2.54 52.62
CA LYS A 141 26.05 -2.79 51.41
C LYS A 141 25.37 -1.51 50.93
N GLU A 142 24.87 -0.67 51.85
CA GLU A 142 24.24 0.60 51.49
C GLU A 142 25.27 1.55 50.83
N ASP A 143 26.48 1.67 51.38
CA ASP A 143 27.62 2.35 50.76
C ASP A 143 28.00 1.83 49.36
N GLN A 144 27.67 0.56 49.05
CA GLN A 144 27.92 -0.08 47.75
C GLN A 144 26.72 -0.03 46.80
N ILE A 145 25.55 0.38 47.27
CA ILE A 145 24.36 0.64 46.45
C ILE A 145 24.43 2.08 45.95
N ILE A 146 24.62 3.06 46.86
CA ILE A 146 24.69 4.49 46.53
C ILE A 146 25.73 4.75 45.43
N LYS A 147 26.95 4.20 45.56
CA LYS A 147 28.01 4.38 44.55
C LYS A 147 27.67 3.77 43.18
N LYS A 148 26.85 2.72 43.13
CA LYS A 148 26.39 2.14 41.86
C LYS A 148 25.25 2.94 41.25
N GLU A 149 24.49 3.67 42.05
CA GLU A 149 23.49 4.61 41.54
C GLU A 149 24.21 5.84 40.95
N GLU A 150 25.23 6.37 41.63
CA GLU A 150 26.12 7.42 41.09
C GLU A 150 26.83 7.00 39.79
N GLU A 151 27.43 5.79 39.74
CA GLU A 151 28.08 5.24 38.52
C GLU A 151 27.08 5.04 37.35
N ASN A 152 25.83 4.69 37.64
CA ASN A 152 24.78 4.53 36.61
C ASN A 152 24.29 5.88 36.07
N ASP A 153 24.14 6.90 36.93
CA ASP A 153 23.73 8.24 36.50
C ASP A 153 24.82 8.93 35.65
N GLU A 154 26.10 8.74 35.97
CA GLU A 154 27.22 9.19 35.12
C GLU A 154 27.21 8.45 33.76
N TYR A 155 26.96 7.13 33.75
CA TYR A 155 26.83 6.38 32.50
C TYR A 155 25.67 6.89 31.62
N LEU A 156 24.50 7.17 32.22
CA LEU A 156 23.31 7.65 31.51
C LEU A 156 23.50 9.06 30.94
N GLN A 157 24.23 9.95 31.62
CA GLN A 157 24.57 11.28 31.09
C GLN A 157 25.55 11.19 29.91
N ASN A 158 26.52 10.28 29.95
CA ASN A 158 27.46 10.07 28.85
C ASN A 158 26.79 9.49 27.59
N ASP A 159 25.85 8.55 27.74
CA ASP A 159 25.06 8.00 26.62
C ASP A 159 24.21 9.08 25.93
N GLN A 160 23.53 9.94 26.72
CA GLN A 160 22.78 11.08 26.17
C GLN A 160 23.68 12.09 25.44
N LEU A 161 24.89 12.34 25.95
CA LEU A 161 25.85 13.24 25.30
C LEU A 161 26.39 12.66 23.99
N GLN A 162 26.60 11.34 23.92
CA GLN A 162 27.01 10.67 22.68
C GLN A 162 25.90 10.74 21.62
N GLN A 163 24.65 10.46 21.99
CA GLN A 163 23.50 10.52 21.07
C GLN A 163 23.34 11.92 20.45
N GLN A 164 23.51 13.00 21.24
CA GLN A 164 23.49 14.37 20.72
C GLN A 164 24.63 14.66 19.71
N GLN A 165 25.82 14.10 19.92
CA GLN A 165 26.93 14.25 18.97
C GLN A 165 26.69 13.46 17.67
N GLU A 166 26.04 12.29 17.75
CA GLU A 166 25.67 11.51 16.57
C GLU A 166 24.59 12.23 15.74
N GLU A 167 23.57 12.82 16.37
CA GLU A 167 22.58 13.66 15.69
C GLU A 167 23.20 14.91 15.03
N GLU A 168 24.10 15.62 15.74
CA GLU A 168 24.76 16.81 15.20
C GLU A 168 25.68 16.48 14.00
N ASN A 169 26.29 15.29 13.99
CA ASN A 169 27.08 14.82 12.86
C ASN A 169 26.21 14.38 11.67
N LEU A 170 25.06 13.75 11.91
CA LEU A 170 24.11 13.39 10.85
C LEU A 170 23.62 14.63 10.10
N ALA A 171 23.22 15.68 10.84
CA ALA A 171 22.79 16.95 10.27
C ALA A 171 23.88 17.66 9.45
N LYS A 172 25.16 17.55 9.86
CA LYS A 172 26.31 18.08 9.10
C LYS A 172 26.56 17.34 7.80
N ASP A 173 26.18 16.07 7.69
CA ASP A 173 26.35 15.28 6.47
C ASP A 173 25.15 15.38 5.51
N GLU A 174 23.92 15.56 6.02
CA GLU A 174 22.77 15.96 5.19
C GLU A 174 23.03 17.33 4.52
N PHE A 175 23.50 18.32 5.28
CA PHE A 175 23.82 19.65 4.75
C PHE A 175 24.92 19.64 3.67
N LYS A 176 25.86 18.69 3.69
CA LYS A 176 26.86 18.51 2.62
C LYS A 176 26.26 17.91 1.35
N GLN A 177 25.23 17.06 1.46
CA GLN A 177 24.61 16.41 0.30
C GLN A 177 23.73 17.39 -0.48
N GLU A 178 22.98 18.27 0.18
CA GLU A 178 22.14 19.27 -0.50
C GLU A 178 22.98 20.30 -1.28
N ASN A 179 24.05 20.83 -0.66
CA ASN A 179 24.93 21.82 -1.30
C ASN A 179 25.83 21.25 -2.41
N GLY A 180 25.92 19.92 -2.55
CA GLY A 180 26.80 19.27 -3.53
C GLY A 180 26.33 19.33 -4.99
N HIS A 181 25.11 19.82 -5.26
CA HIS A 181 24.43 19.64 -6.55
C HIS A 181 24.20 20.90 -7.40
N GLU A 182 24.33 22.13 -6.86
CA GLU A 182 24.00 23.35 -7.63
C GLU A 182 25.14 23.84 -8.55
N ASP A 183 26.41 23.68 -8.16
CA ASP A 183 27.57 24.27 -8.85
C ASP A 183 27.83 23.72 -10.28
N GLN A 184 27.27 22.57 -10.65
CA GLN A 184 27.48 21.98 -11.98
C GLN A 184 26.58 22.56 -13.09
N PHE A 185 25.57 23.37 -12.76
CA PHE A 185 24.54 23.77 -13.74
C PHE A 185 24.88 25.04 -14.56
N TYR A 186 25.93 25.79 -14.19
CA TYR A 186 26.18 27.15 -14.71
C TYR A 186 27.36 27.32 -15.69
N GLN A 187 28.01 26.24 -16.16
CA GLN A 187 29.19 26.33 -17.06
C GLN A 187 28.99 25.76 -18.49
N LEU A 188 27.76 25.54 -18.96
CA LEU A 188 27.48 24.98 -20.30
C LEU A 188 26.71 25.92 -21.24
N GLN A 189 27.16 27.18 -21.34
CA GLN A 189 26.74 28.13 -22.37
C GLN A 189 27.93 28.95 -22.93
N ASP A 190 28.86 28.30 -23.65
CA ASP A 190 29.65 28.90 -24.74
C ASP A 190 30.61 27.90 -25.45
N SER A 191 30.07 26.84 -26.05
CA SER A 191 30.81 26.08 -27.07
C SER A 191 29.90 25.50 -28.15
N GLY A 192 29.97 26.08 -29.34
CA GLY A 192 29.27 25.57 -30.53
C GLY A 192 29.95 24.32 -31.08
N LEU A 193 29.36 23.15 -30.86
CA LEU A 193 29.84 21.87 -31.40
C LEU A 193 28.95 21.39 -32.55
N VAL A 194 29.61 20.97 -33.64
CA VAL A 194 28.96 20.41 -34.83
C VAL A 194 28.44 19.00 -34.50
N LEU A 195 27.13 18.80 -34.63
CA LEU A 195 26.50 17.49 -34.42
C LEU A 195 26.92 16.49 -35.50
N ASN A 196 27.14 15.24 -35.09
CA ASN A 196 27.61 14.19 -35.99
C ASN A 196 26.46 13.69 -36.87
N GLN A 197 26.76 13.29 -38.11
CA GLN A 197 25.72 13.04 -39.11
C GLN A 197 24.78 11.87 -38.74
N ARG A 198 25.29 10.89 -37.98
CA ARG A 198 24.51 9.79 -37.39
C ARG A 198 23.46 10.25 -36.37
N ASP A 199 23.72 11.34 -35.65
CA ASP A 199 22.78 11.85 -34.64
C ASP A 199 21.59 12.53 -35.32
N ILE A 200 21.84 13.19 -36.46
CA ILE A 200 20.81 13.77 -37.34
C ILE A 200 19.96 12.65 -37.95
N GLU A 201 20.56 11.59 -38.46
CA GLU A 201 19.85 10.40 -38.98
C GLU A 201 19.00 9.73 -37.88
N THR A 202 19.56 9.57 -36.67
CA THR A 202 18.84 8.98 -35.53
C THR A 202 17.68 9.86 -35.05
N GLN A 203 17.86 11.18 -35.00
CA GLN A 203 16.76 12.10 -34.69
C GLN A 203 15.68 12.13 -35.78
N ASN A 204 16.06 12.08 -37.06
CA ASN A 204 15.10 12.06 -38.16
C ASN A 204 14.32 10.74 -38.20
N HIS A 205 14.96 9.60 -37.91
CA HIS A 205 14.24 8.33 -37.77
C HIS A 205 13.29 8.32 -36.57
N ARG A 206 13.69 8.89 -35.42
CA ARG A 206 12.78 9.09 -34.28
C ARG A 206 11.62 10.04 -34.61
N LYS A 207 11.85 11.14 -35.31
CA LYS A 207 10.79 12.06 -35.77
C LYS A 207 9.84 11.37 -36.75
N TYR A 208 10.34 10.54 -37.66
CA TYR A 208 9.52 9.75 -38.58
C TYR A 208 8.65 8.73 -37.85
N LEU A 209 9.21 7.98 -36.90
CA LEU A 209 8.46 7.02 -36.08
C LEU A 209 7.41 7.70 -35.19
N VAL A 210 7.74 8.85 -34.58
CA VAL A 210 6.78 9.64 -33.79
C VAL A 210 5.69 10.23 -34.69
N HIS A 211 6.01 10.71 -35.90
CA HIS A 211 5.01 11.26 -36.81
C HIS A 211 4.06 10.16 -37.33
N ASN A 212 4.57 8.97 -37.67
CA ASN A 212 3.71 7.85 -38.06
C ASN A 212 2.85 7.38 -36.89
N SER A 213 3.42 7.23 -35.69
CA SER A 213 2.65 6.86 -34.50
C SER A 213 1.60 7.91 -34.10
N LEU A 214 1.88 9.21 -34.30
CA LEU A 214 0.91 10.28 -34.07
C LEU A 214 -0.18 10.32 -35.15
N GLN A 215 0.15 9.99 -36.40
CA GLN A 215 -0.81 9.84 -37.49
C GLN A 215 -1.75 8.64 -37.23
N GLU A 216 -1.19 7.48 -36.89
CA GLU A 216 -1.93 6.28 -36.49
C GLU A 216 -2.82 6.54 -35.25
N HIS A 217 -2.34 7.34 -34.28
CA HIS A 217 -3.15 7.78 -33.15
C HIS A 217 -4.28 8.73 -33.58
N GLN A 218 -4.04 9.70 -34.47
CA GLN A 218 -5.09 10.58 -34.98
C GLN A 218 -6.13 9.82 -35.81
N ASP A 219 -5.73 8.84 -36.59
CA ASP A 219 -6.65 7.99 -37.35
C ASP A 219 -7.45 7.06 -36.43
N MET A 220 -6.83 6.53 -35.36
CA MET A 220 -7.52 5.76 -34.31
C MET A 220 -8.44 6.61 -33.44
N ASP A 221 -8.08 7.85 -33.10
CA ASP A 221 -8.92 8.77 -32.33
C ASP A 221 -10.08 9.29 -33.20
N ASN A 222 -9.87 9.51 -34.50
CA ASN A 222 -10.95 9.75 -35.46
C ASN A 222 -11.89 8.54 -35.58
N LEU A 223 -11.36 7.31 -35.61
CA LEU A 223 -12.16 6.09 -35.58
C LEU A 223 -12.93 5.95 -34.26
N PHE A 224 -12.34 6.38 -33.14
CA PHE A 224 -12.95 6.35 -31.81
C PHE A 224 -14.04 7.42 -31.64
N GLU A 225 -13.87 8.64 -32.17
CA GLU A 225 -14.94 9.65 -32.26
C GLU A 225 -16.05 9.21 -33.22
N GLN A 226 -15.73 8.55 -34.35
CA GLN A 226 -16.74 7.94 -35.22
C GLN A 226 -17.55 6.86 -34.48
N LEU A 227 -16.89 6.00 -33.69
CA LEU A 227 -17.54 5.01 -32.84
C LEU A 227 -18.36 5.66 -31.70
N LEU A 228 -17.85 6.71 -31.05
CA LEU A 228 -18.58 7.43 -30.01
C LEU A 228 -19.83 8.13 -30.57
N ASN A 229 -19.74 8.77 -31.73
CA ASN A 229 -20.89 9.40 -32.38
C ASN A 229 -21.87 8.36 -32.96
N ALA A 230 -21.40 7.17 -33.38
CA ALA A 230 -22.26 6.03 -33.67
C ALA A 230 -23.00 5.51 -32.43
N THR A 231 -22.38 5.51 -31.24
CA THR A 231 -23.07 5.14 -29.98
C THR A 231 -24.03 6.22 -29.47
N LYS A 232 -23.76 7.51 -29.69
CA LYS A 232 -24.75 8.59 -29.47
C LYS A 232 -25.95 8.42 -30.41
N ASN A 233 -25.73 7.99 -31.65
CA ASN A 233 -26.77 7.69 -32.64
C ASN A 233 -27.36 6.26 -32.50
N GLY A 234 -27.65 5.83 -31.27
CA GLY A 234 -28.72 4.86 -30.95
C GLY A 234 -28.56 3.41 -31.40
N ASN A 235 -27.47 3.02 -32.08
CA ASN A 235 -27.42 1.73 -32.76
C ASN A 235 -26.82 0.60 -31.89
N ASN A 236 -27.64 0.12 -30.93
CA ASN A 236 -27.27 -0.83 -29.87
C ASN A 236 -26.99 -2.29 -30.34
N GLN A 237 -26.73 -2.50 -31.63
CA GLN A 237 -26.67 -3.84 -32.21
C GLN A 237 -25.35 -4.57 -31.94
N ASN A 238 -24.18 -3.93 -32.04
CA ASN A 238 -22.90 -4.69 -32.06
C ASN A 238 -22.49 -5.34 -30.73
N GLN A 239 -22.84 -4.76 -29.56
CA GLN A 239 -22.62 -5.46 -28.28
C GLN A 239 -23.63 -6.60 -28.08
N GLN A 240 -24.90 -6.41 -28.50
CA GLN A 240 -25.86 -7.51 -28.54
C GLN A 240 -25.37 -8.63 -29.47
N ASN A 241 -24.83 -8.30 -30.64
CA ASN A 241 -24.36 -9.28 -31.62
C ASN A 241 -23.20 -10.13 -31.07
N GLN A 242 -22.32 -9.58 -30.22
CA GLN A 242 -21.27 -10.37 -29.58
C GLN A 242 -21.77 -11.29 -28.45
N SER A 243 -22.80 -10.91 -27.69
CA SER A 243 -23.47 -11.86 -26.78
C SER A 243 -24.20 -12.93 -27.58
N LYS A 244 -25.06 -12.51 -28.52
CA LYS A 244 -25.80 -13.41 -29.42
C LYS A 244 -24.89 -14.40 -30.14
N ASN A 245 -23.66 -14.04 -30.53
CA ASN A 245 -22.73 -15.00 -31.15
C ASN A 245 -22.17 -16.04 -30.17
N ILE A 246 -22.17 -15.79 -28.87
CA ILE A 246 -21.87 -16.79 -27.84
C ILE A 246 -23.12 -17.61 -27.53
N ASP A 247 -24.27 -16.95 -27.36
CA ASP A 247 -25.53 -17.57 -26.99
C ASP A 247 -26.04 -18.49 -28.12
N GLN A 248 -26.04 -18.03 -29.38
CA GLN A 248 -26.31 -18.83 -30.59
C GLN A 248 -25.30 -19.98 -30.80
N ARG A 249 -24.08 -19.88 -30.24
CA ARG A 249 -23.11 -20.99 -30.24
C ARG A 249 -23.33 -21.98 -29.09
N LEU A 250 -24.27 -21.72 -28.18
CA LEU A 250 -24.82 -22.72 -27.28
C LEU A 250 -26.04 -23.37 -27.94
N ASP A 251 -26.97 -22.57 -28.46
CA ASP A 251 -28.19 -23.03 -29.15
C ASP A 251 -27.87 -24.02 -30.29
N ASN A 252 -26.93 -23.66 -31.18
CA ASN A 252 -26.49 -24.53 -32.28
C ASN A 252 -25.83 -25.86 -31.82
N ASN A 253 -25.34 -25.94 -30.58
CA ASN A 253 -24.82 -27.21 -30.03
C ASN A 253 -25.96 -28.08 -29.47
N GLU A 254 -27.04 -27.49 -28.94
CA GLU A 254 -28.21 -28.26 -28.50
C GLU A 254 -28.95 -28.86 -29.71
N GLU A 255 -29.11 -28.10 -30.79
CA GLU A 255 -29.69 -28.60 -32.06
C GLU A 255 -28.85 -29.74 -32.67
N PHE A 256 -27.51 -29.64 -32.62
CA PHE A 256 -26.61 -30.73 -33.05
C PHE A 256 -26.75 -31.99 -32.18
N ILE A 257 -26.95 -31.84 -30.87
CA ILE A 257 -27.16 -32.97 -29.95
C ILE A 257 -28.51 -33.65 -30.23
N GLN A 258 -29.59 -32.88 -30.47
CA GLN A 258 -30.89 -33.45 -30.82
C GLN A 258 -30.81 -34.27 -32.10
N LYS A 259 -30.18 -33.72 -33.15
CA LYS A 259 -30.09 -34.41 -34.45
C LYS A 259 -29.26 -35.69 -34.40
N PHE A 260 -28.22 -35.74 -33.55
CA PHE A 260 -27.43 -36.95 -33.35
C PHE A 260 -28.27 -38.10 -32.74
N VAL A 261 -29.27 -37.79 -31.92
CA VAL A 261 -30.20 -38.79 -31.35
C VAL A 261 -31.19 -39.31 -32.41
N GLU A 262 -31.65 -38.46 -33.32
CA GLU A 262 -32.55 -38.86 -34.42
C GLU A 262 -31.85 -39.79 -35.43
N ASP A 263 -30.55 -39.59 -35.69
CA ASP A 263 -29.76 -40.45 -36.57
C ASP A 263 -29.45 -41.83 -35.93
N GLU A 264 -29.34 -41.95 -34.59
CA GLU A 264 -29.12 -43.25 -33.90
C GLU A 264 -30.30 -44.23 -34.05
N GLU A 265 -31.54 -43.77 -34.22
CA GLU A 265 -32.72 -44.65 -34.32
C GLU A 265 -32.79 -45.47 -35.63
N ASN A 266 -31.97 -45.16 -36.63
CA ASN A 266 -32.09 -45.69 -37.99
C ASN A 266 -30.93 -46.62 -38.42
N GLY A 267 -29.91 -46.83 -37.58
CA GLY A 267 -28.70 -47.59 -37.92
C GLY A 267 -28.62 -48.97 -37.25
N VAL A 268 -28.56 -50.05 -38.05
CA VAL A 268 -28.20 -51.39 -37.56
C VAL A 268 -26.67 -51.51 -37.48
N GLU A 269 -26.08 -50.76 -36.56
CA GLU A 269 -24.67 -50.90 -36.17
C GLU A 269 -24.50 -52.01 -35.11
N SER A 270 -23.28 -52.51 -34.94
CA SER A 270 -23.00 -53.56 -33.94
C SER A 270 -22.99 -53.00 -32.51
N GLU A 271 -23.38 -53.81 -31.52
CA GLU A 271 -23.53 -53.34 -30.13
C GLU A 271 -22.19 -52.86 -29.53
N ASP A 272 -21.08 -53.53 -29.87
CA ASP A 272 -19.71 -53.14 -29.53
C ASP A 272 -19.32 -51.77 -30.13
N GLU A 273 -19.74 -51.49 -31.36
CA GLU A 273 -19.42 -50.27 -32.10
C GLU A 273 -20.24 -49.07 -31.61
N LEU A 274 -21.50 -49.32 -31.25
CA LEU A 274 -22.35 -48.38 -30.53
C LEU A 274 -21.81 -48.09 -29.11
N GLU A 275 -21.30 -49.08 -28.37
CA GLU A 275 -20.66 -48.83 -27.08
C GLU A 275 -19.36 -48.03 -27.23
N PHE A 276 -18.52 -48.35 -28.23
CA PHE A 276 -17.33 -47.55 -28.53
C PHE A 276 -17.67 -46.09 -28.85
N ARG A 277 -18.68 -45.85 -29.70
CA ARG A 277 -19.19 -44.51 -30.00
C ARG A 277 -19.72 -43.78 -28.76
N ARG A 278 -20.54 -44.44 -27.93
CA ARG A 278 -21.05 -43.88 -26.67
C ARG A 278 -19.90 -43.45 -25.74
N ASN A 279 -18.87 -44.29 -25.59
CA ASN A 279 -17.72 -43.99 -24.74
C ASN A 279 -16.89 -42.79 -25.26
N VAL A 280 -16.58 -42.75 -26.56
CA VAL A 280 -15.88 -41.60 -27.19
C VAL A 280 -16.72 -40.32 -27.13
N GLY A 281 -18.05 -40.42 -27.30
CA GLY A 281 -18.97 -39.30 -27.15
C GLY A 281 -18.97 -38.73 -25.72
N GLN A 282 -19.02 -39.60 -24.70
CA GLN A 282 -18.98 -39.19 -23.30
C GLN A 282 -17.65 -38.51 -22.92
N GLU A 283 -16.50 -39.01 -23.35
CA GLU A 283 -15.22 -38.35 -23.08
C GLU A 283 -15.15 -36.94 -23.71
N ASN A 284 -15.62 -36.80 -24.96
CA ASN A 284 -15.71 -35.51 -25.64
C ASN A 284 -16.65 -34.55 -24.90
N LEU A 285 -17.85 -34.99 -24.53
CA LEU A 285 -18.82 -34.17 -23.78
C LEU A 285 -18.26 -33.75 -22.40
N GLN A 286 -17.56 -34.64 -21.70
CA GLN A 286 -16.87 -34.30 -20.46
C GLN A 286 -15.78 -33.25 -20.68
N ASN A 287 -15.01 -33.34 -21.76
CA ASN A 287 -13.92 -32.41 -22.06
C ASN A 287 -14.44 -31.03 -22.50
N GLN A 288 -15.53 -30.98 -23.27
CA GLN A 288 -16.27 -29.75 -23.56
C GLN A 288 -16.79 -29.10 -22.25
N ASN A 289 -17.41 -29.87 -21.36
CA ASN A 289 -17.89 -29.37 -20.07
C ASN A 289 -16.77 -28.87 -19.14
N LYS A 290 -15.60 -29.52 -19.12
CA LYS A 290 -14.40 -29.03 -18.40
C LYS A 290 -13.97 -27.66 -18.94
N ASN A 291 -13.93 -27.50 -20.26
CA ASN A 291 -13.56 -26.24 -20.92
C ASN A 291 -14.60 -25.12 -20.69
N LEU A 292 -15.90 -25.43 -20.81
CA LEU A 292 -16.98 -24.48 -20.54
C LEU A 292 -16.94 -23.98 -19.08
N ASN A 293 -16.67 -24.86 -18.11
CA ASN A 293 -16.52 -24.48 -16.71
C ASN A 293 -15.25 -23.66 -16.44
N LYS A 294 -14.14 -23.90 -17.15
CA LYS A 294 -12.96 -23.03 -17.12
C LYS A 294 -13.29 -21.62 -17.64
N LEU A 295 -14.01 -21.52 -18.76
CA LEU A 295 -14.45 -20.24 -19.34
C LEU A 295 -15.44 -19.48 -18.42
N LYS A 296 -16.42 -20.17 -17.82
CA LYS A 296 -17.35 -19.58 -16.84
C LYS A 296 -16.61 -19.00 -15.63
N LYS A 297 -15.63 -19.73 -15.07
CA LYS A 297 -14.75 -19.22 -13.98
C LYS A 297 -13.93 -18.00 -14.42
N LYS A 298 -13.38 -18.00 -15.63
CA LYS A 298 -12.60 -16.89 -16.20
C LYS A 298 -13.46 -15.63 -16.41
N LYS A 299 -14.68 -15.77 -16.95
CA LYS A 299 -15.66 -14.67 -17.11
C LYS A 299 -15.99 -14.02 -15.76
N LEU A 300 -16.28 -14.83 -14.73
CA LEU A 300 -16.56 -14.34 -13.38
C LEU A 300 -15.36 -13.60 -12.76
N LEU A 301 -14.14 -14.11 -12.92
CA LEU A 301 -12.93 -13.45 -12.41
C LEU A 301 -12.70 -12.07 -13.06
N ILE A 302 -12.96 -11.95 -14.37
CA ILE A 302 -12.91 -10.68 -15.10
C ILE A 302 -14.00 -9.71 -14.62
N GLN A 303 -15.21 -10.19 -14.34
CA GLN A 303 -16.31 -9.38 -13.80
C GLN A 303 -15.97 -8.84 -12.40
N ASN A 304 -15.49 -9.69 -11.50
CA ASN A 304 -15.05 -9.30 -10.16
C ASN A 304 -13.90 -8.27 -10.21
N LEU A 305 -12.92 -8.46 -11.11
CA LEU A 305 -11.83 -7.51 -11.31
C LEU A 305 -12.35 -6.14 -11.80
N ARG A 306 -13.30 -6.13 -12.74
CA ARG A 306 -13.94 -4.89 -13.23
C ARG A 306 -14.71 -4.15 -12.13
N GLN A 307 -15.49 -4.87 -11.33
CA GLN A 307 -16.21 -4.30 -10.20
C GLN A 307 -15.23 -3.65 -9.20
N TYR A 308 -14.19 -4.37 -8.78
CA TYR A 308 -13.17 -3.85 -7.87
C TYR A 308 -12.42 -2.61 -8.40
N ILE A 309 -12.19 -2.55 -9.72
CA ILE A 309 -11.61 -1.38 -10.38
C ILE A 309 -12.57 -0.19 -10.36
N GLN A 310 -13.87 -0.43 -10.57
CA GLN A 310 -14.91 0.60 -10.57
C GLN A 310 -15.19 1.15 -9.16
N GLU A 311 -15.20 0.30 -8.14
CA GLU A 311 -15.35 0.67 -6.72
C GLU A 311 -14.22 1.59 -6.21
N ARG A 312 -13.07 1.61 -6.91
CA ARG A 312 -11.93 2.48 -6.63
C ARG A 312 -11.70 3.56 -7.70
N GLU A 313 -12.75 3.89 -8.46
CA GLU A 313 -12.79 4.93 -9.50
C GLU A 313 -11.66 4.81 -10.54
N GLY A 314 -11.26 3.58 -10.85
CA GLY A 314 -10.22 3.24 -11.81
C GLY A 314 -10.74 2.85 -13.18
N LYS A 315 -9.79 2.60 -14.08
CA LYS A 315 -10.01 2.05 -15.42
C LYS A 315 -9.02 0.92 -15.67
N LEU A 316 -9.49 -0.16 -16.29
CA LEU A 316 -8.62 -1.21 -16.82
C LEU A 316 -8.04 -0.71 -18.15
N VAL A 317 -6.71 -0.59 -18.23
CA VAL A 317 -6.02 -0.12 -19.45
C VAL A 317 -5.72 -1.30 -20.39
N THR A 318 -5.38 -2.48 -19.85
CA THR A 318 -5.18 -3.68 -20.67
C THR A 318 -6.47 -4.09 -21.40
N PRO A 319 -6.44 -4.24 -22.74
CA PRO A 319 -7.59 -4.69 -23.52
C PRO A 319 -8.18 -6.02 -23.06
N LEU A 320 -9.52 -6.11 -23.05
CA LEU A 320 -10.23 -7.28 -22.48
C LEU A 320 -9.95 -8.57 -23.26
N ASN A 321 -9.74 -8.49 -24.57
CA ASN A 321 -9.36 -9.62 -25.41
C ASN A 321 -8.03 -10.24 -24.97
N THR A 322 -7.03 -9.43 -24.58
CA THR A 322 -5.76 -9.92 -24.02
C THR A 322 -5.97 -10.74 -22.74
N LEU A 323 -6.88 -10.29 -21.87
CA LEU A 323 -7.27 -11.02 -20.65
C LEU A 323 -8.13 -12.26 -20.93
N VAL A 324 -8.95 -12.26 -21.98
CA VAL A 324 -9.75 -13.42 -22.39
C VAL A 324 -8.89 -14.49 -23.08
N GLN A 325 -7.83 -14.10 -23.79
CA GLN A 325 -6.84 -15.00 -24.38
C GLN A 325 -5.96 -15.63 -23.29
N ASN A 326 -5.20 -14.83 -22.53
CA ASN A 326 -4.25 -15.32 -21.52
C ASN A 326 -4.96 -15.97 -20.32
N ASP A 327 -4.46 -17.08 -19.80
CA ASP A 327 -5.06 -17.73 -18.62
C ASP A 327 -4.81 -16.92 -17.34
N ILE A 328 -5.80 -16.08 -17.00
CA ILE A 328 -5.77 -15.21 -15.82
C ILE A 328 -5.60 -16.05 -14.55
N ASN A 329 -4.50 -15.78 -13.85
CA ASN A 329 -4.11 -16.38 -12.59
C ASN A 329 -3.54 -15.29 -11.66
N ALA A 330 -3.10 -15.68 -10.46
CA ALA A 330 -2.62 -14.74 -9.43
C ALA A 330 -1.44 -13.85 -9.89
N PHE A 331 -0.68 -14.28 -10.90
CA PHE A 331 0.52 -13.61 -11.42
C PHE A 331 0.32 -12.96 -12.80
N THR A 332 -0.87 -13.07 -13.41
CA THR A 332 -1.14 -12.42 -14.70
C THR A 332 -1.03 -10.91 -14.53
N VAL A 333 -0.12 -10.30 -15.30
CA VAL A 333 0.14 -8.86 -15.29
C VAL A 333 -0.86 -8.13 -16.19
N PHE A 334 -1.36 -6.99 -15.71
CA PHE A 334 -2.22 -6.08 -16.46
C PHE A 334 -2.07 -4.65 -15.95
N SER A 335 -2.27 -3.70 -16.85
CA SER A 335 -2.15 -2.27 -16.66
C SER A 335 -3.46 -1.67 -16.17
N LEU A 336 -3.39 -0.90 -15.08
CA LEU A 336 -4.50 -0.14 -14.51
C LEU A 336 -4.23 1.36 -14.56
N GLN A 337 -5.31 2.15 -14.59
CA GLN A 337 -5.31 3.59 -14.34
C GLN A 337 -6.21 3.88 -13.14
N CYS A 338 -5.80 4.80 -12.26
CA CYS A 338 -6.60 5.27 -11.13
C CYS A 338 -7.26 6.62 -11.44
N GLN A 339 -8.17 7.08 -10.57
CA GLN A 339 -8.78 8.42 -10.64
C GLN A 339 -7.74 9.55 -10.81
N GLN A 340 -6.56 9.41 -10.19
CA GLN A 340 -5.44 10.37 -10.27
C GLN A 340 -4.61 10.23 -11.57
N ASN A 341 -5.15 9.55 -12.59
CA ASN A 341 -4.58 9.25 -13.91
C ASN A 341 -3.22 8.53 -13.94
N HIS A 342 -2.61 8.20 -12.79
CA HIS A 342 -1.43 7.32 -12.75
C HIS A 342 -1.76 5.97 -13.40
N ILE A 343 -0.89 5.51 -14.30
CA ILE A 343 -0.93 4.18 -14.91
C ILE A 343 0.16 3.32 -14.28
N TRP A 344 -0.12 2.05 -13.97
CA TRP A 344 0.85 1.07 -13.50
C TRP A 344 0.44 -0.36 -13.88
N ASP A 345 1.44 -1.23 -14.04
CA ASP A 345 1.22 -2.66 -14.18
C ASP A 345 1.12 -3.35 -12.82
N THR A 346 0.20 -4.30 -12.68
CA THR A 346 -0.03 -5.06 -11.46
C THR A 346 -0.51 -6.48 -11.76
N SER A 347 -0.62 -7.32 -10.75
CA SER A 347 -1.22 -8.66 -10.83
C SER A 347 -2.25 -8.83 -9.73
N LEU A 348 -3.16 -9.80 -9.87
CA LEU A 348 -4.22 -10.05 -8.88
C LEU A 348 -3.68 -10.23 -7.45
N LYS A 349 -2.51 -10.85 -7.28
CA LYS A 349 -1.84 -11.01 -5.98
C LYS A 349 -1.43 -9.68 -5.33
N ILE A 350 -0.95 -8.72 -6.12
CA ILE A 350 -0.54 -7.39 -5.64
C ILE A 350 -1.78 -6.53 -5.40
N LEU A 351 -2.72 -6.54 -6.36
CA LEU A 351 -3.93 -5.74 -6.39
C LEU A 351 -4.89 -5.99 -5.20
N ALA A 352 -4.84 -7.18 -4.62
CA ALA A 352 -5.57 -7.55 -3.40
C ALA A 352 -5.05 -6.84 -2.13
N ASN A 353 -3.82 -6.32 -2.15
CA ASN A 353 -3.19 -5.64 -1.01
C ASN A 353 -3.00 -4.13 -1.26
N PHE A 354 -2.65 -3.76 -2.49
CA PHE A 354 -2.35 -2.38 -2.88
C PHE A 354 -3.11 -1.99 -4.14
N TRP A 355 -3.76 -0.82 -4.12
CA TRP A 355 -4.43 -0.27 -5.30
C TRP A 355 -3.41 0.35 -6.26
N CYS A 356 -3.05 1.62 -6.06
CA CYS A 356 -2.09 2.36 -6.88
C CYS A 356 -0.86 2.76 -6.03
N PRO A 357 0.37 2.31 -6.36
CA PRO A 357 1.57 2.61 -5.57
C PRO A 357 1.81 4.11 -5.34
N ARG A 358 1.74 4.93 -6.39
CA ARG A 358 1.91 6.40 -6.31
C ARG A 358 0.83 7.11 -5.47
N CYS A 359 -0.35 6.50 -5.33
CA CYS A 359 -1.37 7.02 -4.43
C CYS A 359 -1.12 6.57 -2.98
N GLN A 360 -0.63 5.34 -2.77
CA GLN A 360 -0.30 4.80 -1.45
C GLN A 360 0.82 5.60 -0.77
N GLU A 361 1.89 5.90 -1.51
CA GLU A 361 3.02 6.74 -1.08
C GLU A 361 2.54 8.14 -0.64
N LYS A 362 1.81 8.84 -1.52
CA LYS A 362 1.21 10.14 -1.20
C LYS A 362 0.26 10.08 0.01
N PHE A 363 -0.51 9.01 0.15
CA PHE A 363 -1.41 8.81 1.29
C PHE A 363 -0.64 8.66 2.61
N GLN A 364 0.46 7.90 2.61
CA GLN A 364 1.36 7.79 3.76
C GLN A 364 2.00 9.14 4.13
N HIS A 365 2.39 9.96 3.15
CA HIS A 365 2.85 11.33 3.42
C HIS A 365 1.78 12.19 4.09
N VAL A 366 0.52 12.14 3.64
CA VAL A 366 -0.59 12.87 4.28
C VAL A 366 -0.84 12.35 5.69
N GLN A 367 -0.90 11.03 5.89
CA GLN A 367 -1.06 10.42 7.22
C GLN A 367 0.05 10.85 8.19
N ASN A 368 1.31 10.87 7.74
CA ASN A 368 2.45 11.31 8.54
C ASN A 368 2.42 12.82 8.84
N TYR A 369 2.00 13.66 7.88
CA TYR A 369 1.78 15.10 8.11
C TYR A 369 0.70 15.33 9.18
N VAL A 370 -0.47 14.70 9.00
CA VAL A 370 -1.63 14.81 9.89
C VAL A 370 -1.31 14.31 11.31
N LYS A 371 -0.58 13.19 11.43
CA LYS A 371 -0.12 12.64 12.71
C LYS A 371 0.80 13.62 13.46
N ARG A 372 1.68 14.36 12.76
CA ARG A 372 2.54 15.39 13.37
C ARG A 372 1.73 16.60 13.89
N LEU A 373 0.56 16.86 13.34
CA LEU A 373 -0.40 17.86 13.84
C LEU A 373 -1.37 17.30 14.91
N GLY A 374 -1.11 16.08 15.40
CA GLY A 374 -1.95 15.40 16.39
C GLY A 374 -3.33 14.95 15.88
N GLY A 375 -3.57 15.01 14.57
CA GLY A 375 -4.81 14.59 13.94
C GLY A 375 -4.81 13.16 13.42
N LYS A 376 -5.91 12.76 12.79
CA LYS A 376 -6.10 11.48 12.09
C LYS A 376 -6.67 11.70 10.69
N VAL A 377 -6.37 10.80 9.74
CA VAL A 377 -7.04 10.73 8.44
C VAL A 377 -8.13 9.67 8.55
N LEU A 378 -9.37 10.02 8.21
CA LEU A 378 -10.54 9.13 8.33
C LEU A 378 -10.86 8.40 7.02
N SER A 379 -10.54 8.98 5.86
CA SER A 379 -10.69 8.31 4.56
C SER A 379 -9.72 7.13 4.44
N LYS A 380 -10.17 5.99 3.89
CA LYS A 380 -9.35 4.76 3.74
C LYS A 380 -8.25 4.85 2.64
N CYS A 381 -8.29 5.87 1.78
CA CYS A 381 -7.46 5.95 0.58
C CYS A 381 -7.31 7.40 0.10
N LEU A 382 -6.36 7.61 -0.84
CA LEU A 382 -6.12 8.91 -1.46
C LEU A 382 -7.25 9.29 -2.45
N LEU A 383 -8.13 10.19 -2.02
CA LEU A 383 -9.21 10.78 -2.82
C LEU A 383 -8.94 12.25 -3.11
N ASN A 384 -9.69 12.84 -4.05
CA ASN A 384 -9.60 14.28 -4.37
C ASN A 384 -9.94 15.18 -3.17
N ILE A 385 -10.92 14.77 -2.37
CA ILE A 385 -11.34 15.34 -1.09
C ILE A 385 -11.17 14.23 -0.06
N MET A 386 -10.55 14.52 1.10
CA MET A 386 -10.39 13.55 2.18
C MET A 386 -10.96 14.11 3.49
N ASP A 387 -11.41 13.18 4.34
CA ASP A 387 -11.93 13.41 5.68
C ASP A 387 -10.78 13.38 6.70
N PHE A 388 -10.70 14.41 7.54
CA PHE A 388 -9.69 14.59 8.57
C PHE A 388 -10.34 14.80 9.94
N GLU A 389 -9.64 14.37 10.99
CA GLU A 389 -9.93 14.65 12.39
C GLU A 389 -8.73 15.44 12.97
N CYS A 390 -8.92 16.57 13.64
CA CYS A 390 -7.82 17.27 14.32
C CYS A 390 -7.59 16.75 15.75
N SER A 391 -6.54 17.24 16.41
CA SER A 391 -6.23 16.97 17.82
C SER A 391 -7.31 17.41 18.83
N ARG A 392 -8.27 18.26 18.43
CA ARG A 392 -9.46 18.63 19.22
C ARG A 392 -10.72 17.81 18.88
N GLY A 393 -10.63 16.85 17.96
CA GLY A 393 -11.76 16.00 17.53
C GLY A 393 -12.66 16.61 16.44
N HIS A 394 -12.38 17.81 15.95
CA HIS A 394 -13.13 18.40 14.84
C HIS A 394 -12.92 17.59 13.55
N ILE A 395 -14.03 17.22 12.91
CA ILE A 395 -14.05 16.50 11.63
C ILE A 395 -14.32 17.48 10.49
N PHE A 396 -13.49 17.45 9.45
CA PHE A 396 -13.57 18.36 8.31
C PHE A 396 -13.03 17.73 7.03
N GLN A 397 -13.42 18.28 5.88
CA GLN A 397 -13.00 17.82 4.56
C GLN A 397 -12.10 18.86 3.88
N LEU A 398 -11.00 18.42 3.27
CA LEU A 398 -10.10 19.26 2.47
C LEU A 398 -9.58 18.49 1.25
N THR A 399 -9.19 19.20 0.19
CA THR A 399 -8.47 18.58 -0.92
C THR A 399 -6.99 18.36 -0.60
N LEU A 400 -6.34 17.54 -1.42
CA LEU A 400 -4.88 17.29 -1.37
C LEU A 400 -4.02 18.55 -1.63
N LYS A 401 -4.61 19.69 -1.99
CA LYS A 401 -3.92 20.98 -2.08
C LYS A 401 -4.08 21.83 -0.82
N GLU A 402 -5.23 21.75 -0.15
CA GLU A 402 -5.58 22.68 0.93
C GLU A 402 -5.16 22.18 2.32
N TYR A 403 -5.00 20.87 2.51
CA TYR A 403 -4.70 20.27 3.82
C TYR A 403 -3.40 20.75 4.48
N ALA A 404 -2.46 21.27 3.68
CA ALA A 404 -1.18 21.81 4.16
C ALA A 404 -1.24 23.29 4.56
N ASP A 405 -2.18 24.05 3.99
CA ASP A 405 -2.31 25.51 4.21
C ASP A 405 -3.45 25.87 5.18
N ASN A 406 -4.55 25.10 5.18
CA ASN A 406 -5.81 25.43 5.85
C ASN A 406 -6.19 24.40 6.92
N TRP A 407 -5.25 24.07 7.80
CA TRP A 407 -5.46 23.03 8.83
C TRP A 407 -6.57 23.41 9.82
N CYS A 408 -7.66 22.63 9.81
CA CYS A 408 -8.82 22.71 10.72
C CYS A 408 -9.36 24.13 10.99
N GLN A 409 -10.26 24.61 10.12
CA GLN A 409 -10.92 25.91 10.29
C GLN A 409 -11.63 26.08 11.65
N GLN A 410 -12.19 25.02 12.23
CA GLN A 410 -12.79 25.08 13.57
C GLN A 410 -11.75 25.39 14.64
N CYS A 411 -10.59 24.74 14.65
CA CYS A 411 -9.50 25.10 15.56
C CYS A 411 -9.02 26.55 15.39
N TYR A 412 -9.03 27.08 14.16
CA TYR A 412 -8.70 28.48 13.90
C TYR A 412 -9.77 29.44 14.46
N GLN A 413 -11.06 29.14 14.28
CA GLN A 413 -12.14 29.93 14.87
C GLN A 413 -12.15 29.84 16.41
N ASP A 414 -11.91 28.67 16.99
CA ASP A 414 -11.71 28.53 18.44
C ASP A 414 -10.58 29.44 18.93
N ILE A 415 -9.46 29.50 18.19
CA ILE A 415 -8.30 30.31 18.59
C ILE A 415 -8.67 31.80 18.53
N LEU A 416 -9.39 32.25 17.50
CA LEU A 416 -9.92 33.62 17.46
C LEU A 416 -10.91 33.91 18.60
N ASN A 417 -11.82 32.98 18.89
CA ASN A 417 -12.85 33.14 19.93
C ASN A 417 -12.29 33.03 21.36
N ASN A 418 -11.19 32.29 21.56
CA ASN A 418 -10.47 32.22 22.84
C ASN A 418 -9.38 33.31 22.95
N PHE A 419 -9.11 34.07 21.88
CA PHE A 419 -8.48 35.40 21.98
C PHE A 419 -9.51 36.49 22.30
N ASP A 420 -10.36 36.17 23.29
CA ASP A 420 -11.16 37.10 24.05
C ASP A 420 -10.22 37.98 24.91
N MET A 421 -9.57 38.94 24.25
CA MET A 421 -8.97 40.10 24.90
C MET A 421 -10.13 40.96 25.37
N GLY A 422 -10.66 40.59 26.54
CA GLY A 422 -12.02 40.83 27.02
C GLY A 422 -12.65 42.13 26.53
N ASP A 423 -13.70 42.00 25.71
CA ASP A 423 -14.56 43.03 25.08
C ASP A 423 -13.89 44.39 24.84
N GLU A 424 -13.63 45.18 25.89
CA GLU A 424 -12.97 46.49 25.88
C GLU A 424 -11.65 46.54 25.08
N GLU A 425 -10.74 45.56 25.20
CA GLU A 425 -9.48 45.58 24.43
C GLU A 425 -9.70 45.30 22.94
N ASN A 426 -10.68 44.45 22.61
CA ASN A 426 -11.04 44.11 21.23
C ASN A 426 -11.78 45.26 20.53
N ASP A 427 -12.78 45.86 21.20
CA ASP A 427 -13.48 47.07 20.76
C ASP A 427 -12.49 48.22 20.52
N TYR A 428 -11.51 48.41 21.42
CA TYR A 428 -10.48 49.42 21.27
C TYR A 428 -9.56 49.15 20.06
N ALA A 429 -9.12 47.90 19.87
CA ALA A 429 -8.32 47.51 18.70
C ALA A 429 -9.09 47.68 17.38
N GLN A 430 -10.39 47.37 17.36
CA GLN A 430 -11.27 47.61 16.21
C GLN A 430 -11.48 49.12 15.96
N ALA A 431 -11.71 49.92 17.00
CA ALA A 431 -11.87 51.37 16.89
C ALA A 431 -10.61 52.05 16.31
N ILE A 432 -9.40 51.63 16.72
CA ILE A 432 -8.15 52.08 16.09
C ILE A 432 -8.11 51.65 14.62
N LYS A 433 -8.41 50.38 14.30
CA LYS A 433 -8.39 49.87 12.93
C LYS A 433 -9.34 50.63 11.99
N GLU A 434 -10.52 51.01 12.46
CA GLU A 434 -11.48 51.84 11.72
C GLU A 434 -11.03 53.31 11.60
N SER A 435 -10.49 53.89 12.68
CA SER A 435 -9.85 55.22 12.68
C SER A 435 -8.71 55.30 11.65
N SER A 436 -7.76 54.37 11.74
CA SER A 436 -6.59 54.25 10.86
C SER A 436 -7.01 54.09 9.39
N LYS A 437 -8.05 53.30 9.10
CA LYS A 437 -8.60 53.19 7.73
C LYS A 437 -9.17 54.53 7.26
N LYS A 438 -9.98 55.21 8.08
CA LYS A 438 -10.58 56.50 7.73
C LYS A 438 -9.50 57.57 7.48
N GLN A 439 -8.47 57.63 8.32
CA GLN A 439 -7.32 58.52 8.13
C GLN A 439 -6.57 58.22 6.82
N ALA A 440 -6.38 56.94 6.46
CA ALA A 440 -5.79 56.56 5.19
C ALA A 440 -6.65 56.99 3.97
N GLU A 441 -7.97 56.83 4.05
CA GLU A 441 -8.89 57.31 3.02
C GLU A 441 -8.82 58.83 2.88
N ASP A 442 -8.81 59.58 3.99
CA ASP A 442 -8.77 61.05 3.98
C ASP A 442 -7.41 61.59 3.54
N PHE A 443 -6.31 60.87 3.82
CA PHE A 443 -4.98 61.13 3.25
C PHE A 443 -4.98 60.94 1.73
N ILE A 444 -5.60 59.87 1.20
CA ILE A 444 -5.71 59.65 -0.25
C ILE A 444 -6.57 60.74 -0.90
N LYS A 445 -7.74 61.06 -0.33
CA LYS A 445 -8.62 62.16 -0.82
C LYS A 445 -7.88 63.50 -0.89
N LYS A 446 -7.03 63.80 0.11
CA LYS A 446 -6.25 65.05 0.18
C LYS A 446 -5.09 65.13 -0.81
N ASN A 447 -4.45 64.01 -1.13
CA ASN A 447 -3.25 63.97 -2.00
C ASN A 447 -3.54 63.53 -3.46
N GLY A 448 -4.79 63.19 -3.79
CA GLY A 448 -5.27 63.03 -5.16
C GLY A 448 -4.96 61.67 -5.82
N THR A 449 -5.12 61.61 -7.14
CA THR A 449 -5.09 60.39 -7.97
C THR A 449 -3.70 59.76 -8.18
N LEU A 450 -2.70 60.14 -7.38
CA LEU A 450 -1.31 59.64 -7.43
C LEU A 450 -1.13 58.23 -6.82
N PHE A 451 -2.21 57.59 -6.37
CA PHE A 451 -2.19 56.32 -5.64
C PHE A 451 -3.16 55.31 -6.24
N SER A 452 -2.79 54.02 -6.16
CA SER A 452 -3.68 52.92 -6.48
C SER A 452 -4.68 52.73 -5.32
N LEU A 453 -5.93 53.16 -5.57
CA LEU A 453 -6.99 53.36 -4.56
C LEU A 453 -7.20 52.23 -3.53
N GLN A 454 -6.87 50.99 -3.88
CA GLN A 454 -7.06 49.82 -3.02
C GLN A 454 -5.76 49.34 -2.38
N ASN A 455 -4.70 49.09 -3.16
CA ASN A 455 -3.42 48.57 -2.63
C ASN A 455 -2.68 49.56 -1.74
N ASP A 456 -2.79 50.87 -2.01
CA ASP A 456 -2.11 51.88 -1.18
C ASP A 456 -2.94 52.26 0.06
N LEU A 457 -4.28 52.12 -0.01
CA LEU A 457 -5.17 52.27 1.15
C LEU A 457 -4.83 51.24 2.26
N GLU A 458 -4.64 49.96 1.90
CA GLU A 458 -4.28 48.93 2.89
C GLU A 458 -2.91 49.19 3.52
N LYS A 459 -1.90 49.62 2.74
CA LYS A 459 -0.58 49.99 3.28
C LYS A 459 -0.67 51.16 4.24
N PHE A 460 -1.38 52.23 3.85
CA PHE A 460 -1.53 53.43 4.67
C PHE A 460 -2.27 53.11 5.97
N ALA A 461 -3.36 52.34 5.90
CA ALA A 461 -4.09 51.86 7.07
C ALA A 461 -3.21 50.98 7.99
N CYS A 462 -2.37 50.09 7.43
CA CYS A 462 -1.41 49.30 8.23
C CYS A 462 -0.38 50.17 8.96
N ALA A 463 0.14 51.21 8.30
CA ALA A 463 1.11 52.13 8.91
C ALA A 463 0.48 52.97 10.04
N ILE A 464 -0.74 53.48 9.84
CA ILE A 464 -1.44 54.25 10.87
C ILE A 464 -1.82 53.31 12.03
N TYR A 465 -2.35 52.12 11.75
CA TYR A 465 -2.72 51.14 12.79
C TYR A 465 -1.54 50.77 13.68
N ILE A 466 -0.39 50.40 13.11
CA ILE A 466 0.81 50.06 13.89
C ILE A 466 1.34 51.27 14.67
N TYR A 467 1.23 52.48 14.12
CA TYR A 467 1.62 53.71 14.82
C TYR A 467 0.69 54.01 16.02
N GLU A 468 -0.63 53.88 15.86
CA GLU A 468 -1.64 54.22 16.87
C GLU A 468 -1.84 53.15 17.96
N VAL A 469 -1.75 51.86 17.63
CA VAL A 469 -2.03 50.76 18.58
C VAL A 469 -1.02 50.74 19.75
N PRO A 470 -1.44 50.64 21.02
CA PRO A 470 -0.53 50.51 22.15
C PRO A 470 0.38 49.28 22.06
N ASP A 471 1.63 49.44 22.48
CA ASP A 471 2.66 48.40 22.41
C ASP A 471 2.26 47.12 23.16
N SER A 472 1.54 47.23 24.28
CA SER A 472 1.02 46.09 25.04
C SER A 472 0.05 45.25 24.22
N ILE A 473 -0.95 45.89 23.59
CA ILE A 473 -1.97 45.23 22.77
C ILE A 473 -1.31 44.58 21.54
N TYR A 474 -0.37 45.27 20.89
CA TYR A 474 0.31 44.73 19.72
C TYR A 474 1.34 43.64 20.06
N TYR A 475 2.00 43.73 21.22
CA TYR A 475 2.86 42.67 21.74
C TYR A 475 2.04 41.43 22.12
N ASN A 476 0.89 41.59 22.81
CA ASN A 476 -0.02 40.48 23.10
C ASN A 476 -0.51 39.80 21.82
N PHE A 477 -0.90 40.59 20.81
CA PHE A 477 -1.22 40.07 19.48
C PHE A 477 -0.03 39.34 18.83
N LEU A 478 1.20 39.83 18.87
CA LEU A 478 2.33 39.11 18.27
C LEU A 478 2.68 37.83 19.05
N LYS A 479 2.52 37.84 20.37
CA LYS A 479 2.67 36.68 21.28
C LYS A 479 1.59 35.62 21.06
N SER A 480 0.45 35.98 20.47
CA SER A 480 -0.64 35.06 20.09
C SER A 480 -0.28 34.13 18.92
N LEU A 481 0.71 34.52 18.10
CA LEU A 481 0.98 33.87 16.82
C LEU A 481 1.89 32.65 16.96
N SER A 482 1.70 31.66 16.08
CA SER A 482 2.67 30.58 15.90
C SER A 482 4.01 31.12 15.37
N LYS A 483 5.11 30.37 15.55
CA LYS A 483 6.44 30.77 15.03
C LYS A 483 6.43 30.98 13.52
N GLU A 484 5.60 30.23 12.80
CA GLU A 484 5.42 30.29 11.35
C GLU A 484 4.55 31.48 10.95
N ASP A 485 3.48 31.76 11.68
CA ASP A 485 2.59 32.89 11.39
C ASP A 485 3.20 34.23 11.82
N LEU A 486 4.05 34.25 12.85
CA LEU A 486 4.88 35.40 13.21
C LEU A 486 5.87 35.73 12.08
N LYS A 487 6.53 34.73 11.46
CA LYS A 487 7.37 34.91 10.26
C LYS A 487 6.55 35.45 9.08
N LYS A 488 5.39 34.87 8.78
CA LYS A 488 4.48 35.35 7.70
C LYS A 488 4.05 36.80 7.96
N HIS A 489 3.63 37.11 9.18
CA HIS A 489 3.20 38.43 9.60
C HIS A 489 4.34 39.45 9.50
N ARG A 490 5.56 39.11 9.95
CA ARG A 490 6.76 39.94 9.78
C ARG A 490 7.03 40.25 8.31
N SER A 491 7.01 39.25 7.44
CA SER A 491 7.20 39.43 5.99
C SER A 491 6.13 40.33 5.35
N ARG A 492 4.86 40.17 5.76
CA ARG A 492 3.75 41.01 5.29
C ARG A 492 3.88 42.46 5.77
N MET A 493 4.10 42.68 7.06
CA MET A 493 4.22 44.04 7.61
C MET A 493 5.46 44.75 7.05
N HIS A 494 6.61 44.08 6.97
CA HIS A 494 7.83 44.67 6.39
C HIS A 494 7.63 45.15 4.95
N LYS A 495 6.72 44.55 4.16
CA LYS A 495 6.34 45.05 2.83
C LYS A 495 5.32 46.19 2.89
N ASN A 496 4.32 46.09 3.79
CA ASN A 496 3.22 47.05 3.86
C ASN A 496 3.61 48.39 4.50
N ILE A 497 4.55 48.42 5.44
CA ILE A 497 4.96 49.63 6.18
C ILE A 497 6.40 50.08 5.91
N HIS A 498 7.07 49.54 4.89
CA HIS A 498 8.42 49.97 4.52
C HIS A 498 8.45 51.47 4.17
N PRO A 499 9.39 52.29 4.69
CA PRO A 499 9.43 53.73 4.40
C PRO A 499 9.47 54.07 2.90
N ASP A 500 10.19 53.26 2.11
CA ASP A 500 10.36 53.50 0.66
C ASP A 500 9.17 53.00 -0.18
N LEU A 501 8.38 52.04 0.34
CA LEU A 501 7.24 51.43 -0.35
C LEU A 501 5.89 52.02 0.08
N ASN A 502 5.87 52.71 1.22
CA ASN A 502 4.70 53.30 1.84
C ASN A 502 4.97 54.79 2.10
N ARG A 503 4.38 55.65 1.25
CA ARG A 503 4.57 57.11 1.28
C ARG A 503 3.76 57.83 2.37
N HIS A 504 3.14 57.11 3.31
CA HIS A 504 2.44 57.72 4.44
C HIS A 504 3.44 58.30 5.45
N PRO A 505 3.24 59.52 6.00
CA PRO A 505 4.21 60.14 6.93
C PRO A 505 4.55 59.28 8.15
N TYR A 506 3.59 58.49 8.66
CA TYR A 506 3.82 57.59 9.80
C TYR A 506 4.53 56.28 9.45
N ALA A 507 4.75 55.93 8.17
CA ALA A 507 5.32 54.65 7.77
C ALA A 507 6.70 54.38 8.42
N ARG A 508 7.58 55.39 8.50
CA ARG A 508 8.87 55.26 9.17
C ARG A 508 8.75 55.02 10.68
N GLN A 509 7.81 55.68 11.35
CA GLN A 509 7.60 55.53 12.79
C GLN A 509 6.97 54.18 13.11
N ALA A 510 5.97 53.76 12.33
CA ALA A 510 5.38 52.43 12.38
C ALA A 510 6.44 51.34 12.13
N PHE A 511 7.35 51.51 11.17
CA PHE A 511 8.39 50.53 10.87
C PHE A 511 9.39 50.35 12.01
N LEU A 512 9.85 51.44 12.61
CA LEU A 512 10.77 51.39 13.76
C LEU A 512 10.11 50.70 14.97
N LYS A 513 8.89 51.13 15.32
CA LYS A 513 8.07 50.53 16.38
C LYS A 513 7.79 49.05 16.13
N PHE A 514 7.52 48.67 14.87
CA PHE A 514 7.31 47.27 14.48
C PHE A 514 8.57 46.41 14.69
N GLN A 515 9.76 46.90 14.31
CA GLN A 515 11.00 46.15 14.54
C GLN A 515 11.30 46.06 16.05
N GLU A 516 11.16 47.15 16.83
CA GLU A 516 11.42 47.13 18.27
C GLU A 516 10.52 46.12 19.02
N ILE A 517 9.26 45.98 18.63
CA ILE A 517 8.36 44.99 19.24
C ILE A 517 8.70 43.57 18.75
N ILE A 518 9.12 43.39 17.49
CA ILE A 518 9.53 42.08 16.95
C ILE A 518 10.87 41.61 17.51
N GLU A 519 11.81 42.50 17.78
CA GLU A 519 13.11 42.20 18.40
C GLU A 519 12.96 41.64 19.82
N LYS A 520 11.82 41.88 20.48
CA LYS A 520 11.45 41.28 21.79
C LYS A 520 10.91 39.83 21.66
N PHE A 521 10.97 39.23 20.47
CA PHE A 521 10.58 37.83 20.17
C PHE A 521 11.69 37.02 19.47
N ILE A 522 12.90 37.57 19.32
CA ILE A 522 14.05 36.93 18.65
C ILE A 522 15.09 36.54 19.70
#